data_AF-X0UN03-F1
#
_entry.id   AF-X0UN03-F1
#
_cell.length_a   1.000
_cell.length_b   1.000
_cell.length_c   1.000
_cell.angle_alpha   90.00
_cell.angle_beta   90.00
_cell.angle_gamma   90.00
#
_symmetry.space_group_name_H-M   'P 1'
#
loop_
_entity.id
_entity.type
_entity.pdbx_description
1 polymer ?
#
loop_
_entity_poly.entity_id
_entity_poly.type
_entity_poly.pdbx_seq_one_letter_code
_entity_poly.pdbx_strand_id
1 'polypeptide(L)' 'QVNDADLSCPIILDDEGYVMDGRHRVMKALLLKKETIKAVRFEKNPVHDYLKD' A
#
# COMPACT_ATOMS: atom_id res chain seq x y z
N GLN A 1 11.99 8.00 0.19
CA GLN A 1 12.97 6.98 -0.25
C GLN A 1 12.59 5.62 0.36
N VAL A 2 12.97 4.48 -0.24
CA VAL A 2 12.58 3.14 0.27
C VAL A 2 13.10 2.89 1.69
N ASN A 3 14.36 3.24 1.97
CA ASN A 3 14.99 2.98 3.27
C ASN A 3 14.38 3.80 4.42
N ASP A 4 13.82 4.97 4.14
CA ASP A 4 13.22 5.87 5.14
C ASP A 4 11.73 5.56 5.41
N ALA A 5 11.16 4.57 4.72
CA ALA A 5 9.77 4.18 4.90
C ALA A 5 9.49 3.67 6.33
N ASP A 6 8.47 4.20 6.99
CA ASP A 6 8.02 3.68 8.28
C ASP A 6 7.12 2.45 8.10
N LEU A 7 7.58 1.29 8.58
CA LEU A 7 6.81 0.03 8.54
C LEU A 7 5.75 -0.07 9.65
N SER A 8 5.68 0.91 10.55
CA SER A 8 4.61 1.00 11.55
C SER A 8 3.25 1.33 10.92
N CYS A 9 3.27 2.09 9.80
CA CYS A 9 2.12 2.49 8.99
C CYS A 9 1.72 1.40 7.98
N PRO A 10 0.41 1.08 7.83
CA PRO A 10 -0.06 0.03 6.92
C PRO A 10 -0.05 0.45 5.45
N ILE A 11 0.24 -0.47 4.53
CA ILE A 11 -0.03 -0.26 3.10
C ILE A 11 -1.53 -0.18 2.85
N ILE A 12 -1.93 0.45 1.75
CA ILE A 12 -3.34 0.56 1.35
C ILE A 12 -3.57 -0.34 0.14
N LEU A 13 -4.54 -1.25 0.27
CA LEU A 13 -5.00 -2.11 -0.80
C LEU A 13 -6.36 -1.64 -1.32
N ASP A 14 -6.56 -1.74 -2.63
CA ASP A 14 -7.89 -1.60 -3.24
C ASP A 14 -8.78 -2.80 -2.93
N ASP A 15 -10.04 -2.69 -3.35
CA ASP A 15 -11.04 -3.74 -3.22
C ASP A 15 -10.72 -5.05 -3.94
N GLU A 16 -9.76 -5.08 -4.86
CA GLU A 16 -9.24 -6.30 -5.51
C GLU A 16 -7.97 -6.85 -4.85
N GLY A 17 -7.32 -6.06 -4.00
CA GLY A 17 -6.11 -6.43 -3.26
C GLY A 17 -4.80 -5.90 -3.86
N TYR A 18 -4.85 -5.03 -4.87
CA TYR A 18 -3.66 -4.36 -5.39
C TYR A 18 -3.22 -3.19 -4.51
N VAL A 19 -1.92 -2.90 -4.55
CA VAL A 19 -1.34 -1.82 -3.77
C VAL A 19 -1.68 -0.47 -4.40
N MET A 20 -2.56 0.28 -3.72
CA MET A 20 -2.86 1.67 -4.02
C MET A 20 -1.77 2.60 -3.49
N ASP A 21 -1.36 2.42 -2.22
CA ASP A 21 -0.32 3.20 -1.57
C ASP A 21 0.61 2.33 -0.71
N GLY A 22 1.85 2.78 -0.53
CA GLY A 22 2.83 2.13 0.34
C GLY A 22 3.77 1.16 -0.37
N ARG A 23 3.94 1.26 -1.69
CA ARG A 23 4.91 0.42 -2.44
C ARG A 23 6.34 0.53 -1.89
N HIS A 24 6.74 1.70 -1.39
CA HIS A 24 8.03 1.89 -0.73
C HIS A 24 8.15 1.08 0.58
N ARG A 25 7.04 0.88 1.32
CA ARG A 25 7.00 0.02 2.51
C ARG A 25 7.05 -1.46 2.13
N VAL A 26 6.35 -1.87 1.07
CA VAL A 26 6.46 -3.24 0.51
C VAL A 26 7.91 -3.55 0.13
N MET A 27 8.56 -2.67 -0.65
CA MET A 27 9.96 -2.84 -1.05
C MET A 27 10.89 -2.94 0.16
N LYS A 28 10.73 -2.07 1.17
CA LYS A 28 11.52 -2.15 2.40
C LYS A 28 11.29 -3.46 3.17
N ALA A 29 10.06 -3.94 3.26
CA ALA A 29 9.74 -5.22 3.90
C ALA A 29 10.40 -6.41 3.18
N LEU A 30 10.39 -6.41 1.84
CA LEU A 30 11.08 -7.42 1.02
C LEU A 30 12.60 -7.39 1.23
N LEU A 31 13.22 -6.20 1.22
CA LEU A 31 14.66 -6.04 1.50
C LEU A 31 15.05 -6.57 2.88
N LEU A 32 14.18 -6.38 3.88
CA LEU A 32 14.35 -6.88 5.24
C LEU A 32 13.90 -8.34 5.42
N LYS A 33 13.53 -9.04 4.34
CA LYS A 33 13.05 -10.43 4.34
C LYS A 33 11.89 -10.66 5.32
N LYS A 34 10.98 -9.69 5.46
CA LYS A 34 9.75 -9.83 6.24
C LYS A 34 8.74 -10.65 5.44
N GLU A 35 8.14 -11.65 6.09
CA GLU A 35 7.09 -12.48 5.48
C GLU A 35 5.74 -11.77 5.39
N THR A 36 5.48 -10.83 6.30
CA THR A 36 4.20 -10.11 6.39
C THR A 36 4.41 -8.60 6.55
N ILE A 37 3.38 -7.84 6.17
CA ILE A 37 3.33 -6.38 6.33
C ILE A 37 1.92 -5.97 6.74
N LYS A 38 1.80 -4.90 7.54
CA LYS A 38 0.49 -4.34 7.88
C LYS A 38 -0.19 -3.79 6.64
N ALA A 39 -1.47 -4.10 6.47
CA ALA A 39 -2.28 -3.62 5.37
C ALA A 39 -3.68 -3.22 5.86
N VAL A 40 -4.26 -2.20 5.23
CA VAL A 40 -5.67 -1.86 5.30
C VAL A 40 -6.23 -2.00 3.88
N ARG A 41 -7.36 -2.69 3.73
CA ARG A 41 -8.01 -2.91 2.44
C ARG A 41 -9.36 -2.20 2.43
N PHE A 42 -9.66 -1.50 1.35
CA PHE A 42 -11.01 -0.99 1.15
C PHE A 42 -11.96 -2.13 0.79
N GLU A 43 -13.16 -2.13 1.39
CA GLU A 43 -14.22 -3.08 1.00
C GLU A 43 -14.74 -2.77 -0.41
N LYS A 44 -14.72 -1.49 -0.79
CA LYS A 44 -15.08 -0.98 -2.12
C LYS A 44 -14.25 0.27 -2.40
N ASN A 45 -13.73 0.40 -3.62
CA ASN A 45 -12.99 1.61 -3.98
C ASN A 45 -13.87 2.86 -3.91
N PRO A 46 -13.32 4.00 -3.46
CA PRO A 46 -14.02 5.27 -3.56
C PRO A 46 -14.27 5.61 -5.03
N VAL A 47 -15.34 6.38 -5.28
CA VAL A 47 -15.55 6.97 -6.60
C VAL A 47 -14.42 7.94 -6.91
N HIS A 48 -14.07 8.06 -8.19
CA HIS A 48 -13.06 9.04 -8.61
C HIS A 48 -13.54 10.46 -8.31
N ASP A 49 -12.69 11.25 -7.67
CA ASP A 49 -12.98 12.67 -7.41
C ASP A 49 -12.97 13.51 -8.71
N TYR A 50 -12.20 13.07 -9.72
CA TYR A 50 -12.12 13.68 -11.04
C TYR A 50 -11.78 12.63 -12.11
N LEU A 51 -12.51 12.66 -13.22
CA LEU A 51 -12.21 11.91 -14.44
C LEU A 51 -12.10 12.92 -15.58
N LYS A 52 -11.07 12.77 -16.42
CA LYS A 52 -10.93 13.52 -17.67
C LYS A 52 -11.33 12.61 -18.82
N ASP A 53 -12.14 13.13 -19.73
CA ASP A 53 -12.53 12.47 -20.98
C ASP A 53 -11.34 12.14 -21.87
#